data_AF-A0A8C0K539-F1
#
_entry.id   AF-A0A8C0K539-F1
#
_cell.length_a   1.000
_cell.length_b   1.000
_cell.length_c   1.000
_cell.angle_alpha   90.00
_cell.angle_beta   90.00
_cell.angle_gamma   90.00
#
_symmetry.space_group_name_H-M   'P 1'
#
loop_
_entity.id
_entity.type
_entity.pdbx_description
1 polymer ?
#
loop_
_entity_poly.entity_id
_entity_poly.type
_entity_poly.pdbx_seq_one_letter_code
_entity_poly.pdbx_strand_id
1 'polypeptide(L)'
;MNIYEDQKMVTLYSLVGLGVVGWGTSPHIRCASLLLVPKMLGKEGRLFVLGYALAAIYEGPAANLRNNLNEVISSLGCTVQLQINNTRKAWRVSVGPLRAVLKDLLASKDSLKAETQNITKSFEDLDDQVNSETGYTLENSMGLEGTARGGEMYRAVPSRYHLSTQKMYELKTKLRCSCEGRQYM
;
A
#
# COMPACT_ATOMS: atom_id res chain seq x y z
N MET A 1 -23.92 -38.39 27.26
CA MET A 1 -23.44 -37.59 28.40
C MET A 1 -22.40 -36.61 27.91
N ASN A 2 -22.46 -35.35 28.36
CA ASN A 2 -21.45 -34.35 28.04
C ASN A 2 -20.17 -34.68 28.82
N ILE A 3 -19.00 -34.70 28.17
CA ILE A 3 -17.71 -35.00 28.79
C ILE A 3 -17.46 -34.13 30.04
N TYR A 4 -18.00 -32.92 30.04
CA TYR A 4 -17.95 -31.98 31.16
C TYR A 4 -18.78 -32.44 32.39
N GLU A 5 -19.93 -33.06 32.17
CA GLU A 5 -20.81 -33.55 33.25
C GLU A 5 -20.18 -34.75 33.95
N ASP A 6 -19.59 -35.67 33.18
CA ASP A 6 -18.92 -36.85 33.74
C ASP A 6 -17.69 -36.44 34.58
N GLN A 7 -16.89 -35.48 34.11
CA GLN A 7 -15.78 -34.92 34.91
C GLN A 7 -16.25 -34.21 36.19
N LYS A 8 -17.33 -33.45 36.12
CA LYS A 8 -17.93 -32.79 37.30
C LYS A 8 -18.35 -33.85 38.32
N MET A 9 -19.00 -34.92 37.88
CA MET A 9 -19.46 -36.00 38.76
C MET A 9 -18.27 -36.73 39.39
N VAL A 10 -17.25 -37.12 38.61
CA VAL A 10 -16.03 -37.78 39.14
C VAL A 10 -15.30 -36.91 40.16
N THR A 11 -15.20 -35.61 39.90
CA THR A 11 -14.57 -34.65 40.82
C THR A 11 -15.36 -34.51 42.12
N LEU A 12 -16.69 -34.42 42.04
CA LEU A 12 -17.55 -34.35 43.22
C LEU A 12 -17.49 -35.63 44.05
N TYR A 13 -17.59 -36.80 43.42
CA TYR A 13 -17.53 -38.08 44.13
C TYR A 13 -16.16 -38.36 44.75
N SER A 14 -15.06 -37.99 44.08
CA SER A 14 -13.73 -38.14 44.64
C SER A 14 -13.50 -37.22 45.84
N LEU A 15 -13.96 -35.96 45.79
CA LEU A 15 -13.89 -35.02 46.90
C LEU A 15 -14.71 -35.51 48.12
N VAL A 16 -15.95 -35.95 47.88
CA VAL A 16 -16.81 -36.51 48.92
C VAL A 16 -16.20 -37.78 49.51
N GLY A 17 -15.68 -38.67 48.67
CA GLY A 17 -15.02 -39.91 49.09
C GLY A 17 -13.82 -39.64 50.01
N LEU A 18 -12.93 -38.73 49.62
CA LEU A 18 -11.80 -38.31 50.45
C LEU A 18 -12.26 -37.67 51.77
N GLY A 19 -13.32 -36.87 51.74
CA GLY A 19 -13.91 -36.27 52.93
C GLY A 19 -14.46 -37.32 53.91
N VAL A 20 -15.17 -38.32 53.42
CA VAL A 20 -15.72 -39.42 54.23
C VAL A 20 -14.61 -40.29 54.80
N VAL A 21 -13.60 -40.64 54.01
CA VAL A 21 -12.43 -41.40 54.48
C VAL A 21 -11.65 -40.60 55.54
N GLY A 22 -11.44 -39.30 55.33
CA GLY A 22 -10.80 -38.41 56.29
C GLY A 22 -11.58 -38.29 57.60
N TRP A 23 -12.91 -38.21 57.52
CA TRP A 23 -13.79 -38.23 58.69
C TRP A 23 -13.71 -39.55 59.44
N GLY A 24 -13.67 -40.67 58.73
CA GLY A 24 -13.59 -42.02 59.31
C GLY A 24 -12.25 -42.29 60.01
N THR A 25 -11.15 -41.76 59.49
CA THR A 25 -9.80 -42.13 59.93
C THR A 25 -9.16 -41.15 60.92
N SER A 26 -9.53 -39.87 60.92
CA SER A 26 -8.85 -38.84 61.73
C SER A 26 -9.75 -38.19 62.79
N PRO A 27 -9.41 -38.30 64.09
CA PRO A 27 -10.11 -37.60 65.17
C PRO A 27 -10.07 -36.08 65.04
N HIS A 28 -8.97 -35.52 64.50
CA HIS A 28 -8.84 -34.08 64.30
C HIS A 28 -9.83 -33.54 63.27
N ILE A 29 -10.05 -34.30 62.19
CA ILE A 29 -11.02 -33.93 61.15
C ILE A 29 -12.45 -33.95 61.72
N ARG A 30 -12.79 -34.94 62.54
CA ARG A 30 -14.09 -35.04 63.23
C ARG A 30 -14.35 -33.87 64.18
N CYS A 31 -13.34 -33.46 64.94
CA CYS A 31 -13.48 -32.34 65.87
C CYS A 31 -13.59 -31.00 65.13
N ALA A 32 -12.76 -30.79 64.10
CA ALA A 32 -12.79 -29.56 63.32
C ALA A 32 -14.14 -29.35 62.64
N SER A 33 -14.72 -30.39 62.07
CA SER A 33 -16.03 -30.32 61.41
C SER A 33 -17.21 -30.13 62.35
N LEU A 34 -17.21 -30.80 63.53
CA LEU A 34 -18.22 -30.58 64.58
C LEU A 34 -18.22 -29.14 65.09
N LEU A 35 -17.08 -28.43 65.00
CA LEU A 35 -16.97 -27.02 65.36
C LEU A 35 -17.28 -26.08 64.18
N LEU A 36 -16.86 -26.42 62.97
CA LEU A 36 -17.03 -25.56 61.79
C LEU A 36 -18.47 -25.54 61.28
N VAL A 37 -19.16 -26.68 61.23
CA VAL A 37 -20.52 -26.76 60.68
C VAL A 37 -21.51 -25.87 61.46
N PRO A 38 -21.55 -25.89 62.81
CA PRO A 38 -22.40 -24.99 63.57
C PRO A 38 -22.00 -23.51 63.45
N LYS A 39 -20.71 -23.20 63.26
CA LYS A 39 -20.24 -21.82 63.07
C LYS A 39 -20.69 -21.24 61.73
N MET A 40 -20.77 -22.07 60.69
CA MET A 40 -21.32 -21.72 59.38
C MET A 40 -22.86 -21.61 59.37
N LEU A 41 -23.55 -22.05 60.41
CA LEU A 41 -25.00 -21.85 60.59
C LEU A 41 -25.33 -20.61 61.44
N GLY A 42 -24.30 -19.88 61.90
CA GLY A 42 -24.42 -18.67 62.71
C GLY A 42 -24.40 -17.36 61.90
N LYS A 43 -24.16 -16.24 62.59
CA LYS A 43 -24.15 -14.88 62.01
C LYS A 43 -23.16 -14.73 60.83
N GLU A 44 -22.00 -15.38 60.93
CA GLU A 44 -20.96 -15.34 59.89
C GLU A 44 -21.31 -16.20 58.67
N GLY A 45 -22.10 -17.26 58.87
CA GLY A 45 -22.60 -18.16 57.84
C GLY A 45 -23.53 -17.51 56.82
N ARG A 46 -24.20 -16.43 57.23
CA ARG A 46 -25.18 -15.72 56.40
C ARG A 46 -24.57 -15.19 55.10
N LEU A 47 -23.28 -14.84 55.10
CA LEU A 47 -22.59 -14.39 53.89
C LEU A 47 -22.44 -15.53 52.87
N PHE A 48 -22.16 -16.76 53.34
CA PHE A 48 -22.08 -17.93 52.47
C PHE A 48 -23.44 -18.30 51.89
N VAL A 49 -24.50 -18.24 52.69
CA VAL A 49 -25.88 -18.49 52.21
C VAL A 49 -26.30 -17.43 51.20
N LEU A 50 -26.00 -16.15 51.46
CA LEU A 50 -26.27 -15.06 50.53
C LEU A 50 -25.47 -15.21 49.22
N GLY A 51 -24.20 -15.59 49.31
CA GLY A 51 -23.36 -15.86 48.14
C GLY A 51 -23.87 -17.03 47.30
N TYR A 52 -24.31 -18.11 47.95
CA TYR A 52 -24.92 -19.25 47.26
C TYR A 52 -26.24 -18.85 46.58
N ALA A 53 -27.09 -18.08 47.26
CA ALA A 53 -28.33 -17.57 46.69
C ALA A 53 -28.06 -16.67 45.48
N LEU A 54 -27.08 -15.76 45.57
CA LEU A 54 -26.67 -14.93 44.44
C LEU A 54 -26.16 -15.77 43.27
N ALA A 55 -25.31 -16.77 43.53
CA ALA A 55 -24.80 -17.67 42.50
C ALA A 55 -25.94 -18.41 41.78
N ALA A 56 -26.90 -18.96 42.54
CA ALA A 56 -28.07 -19.63 41.98
C ALA A 56 -28.96 -18.68 41.16
N ILE A 57 -29.14 -17.44 41.60
CA ILE A 57 -29.89 -16.42 40.85
C ILE A 57 -29.15 -16.06 39.55
N TYR A 58 -27.81 -15.98 39.57
CA TYR A 58 -27.01 -15.61 38.39
C TYR A 58 -26.92 -16.70 37.32
N GLU A 59 -27.16 -17.97 37.65
CA GLU A 59 -27.16 -19.07 36.65
C GLU A 59 -28.18 -18.82 35.52
N GLY A 60 -29.36 -18.27 35.85
CA GLY A 60 -30.41 -17.97 34.87
C GLY A 60 -30.01 -16.88 33.86
N PRO A 61 -29.71 -15.64 34.31
CA PRO A 61 -29.24 -14.57 33.44
C PRO A 61 -27.98 -14.92 32.65
N ALA A 62 -27.04 -15.66 33.25
CA ALA A 62 -25.82 -16.09 32.58
C ALA A 62 -26.11 -17.06 31.43
N ALA A 63 -27.00 -18.04 31.62
CA ALA A 63 -27.41 -18.96 30.55
C ALA A 63 -28.15 -18.23 29.43
N ASN A 64 -29.06 -17.31 29.77
CA ASN A 64 -29.78 -16.51 28.78
C ASN A 64 -28.85 -15.61 27.96
N LEU A 65 -27.90 -14.95 28.62
CA LEU A 65 -26.91 -14.11 27.95
C LEU A 65 -26.03 -14.95 27.00
N ARG A 66 -25.57 -16.12 27.45
CA ARG A 66 -24.77 -17.04 26.61
C ARG A 66 -25.52 -17.45 25.35
N ASN A 67 -26.81 -17.79 25.48
CA ASN A 67 -27.63 -18.18 24.33
C ASN A 67 -27.80 -17.03 23.32
N ASN A 68 -28.12 -15.83 23.80
CA ASN A 68 -28.23 -14.65 22.95
C ASN A 68 -26.89 -14.29 22.29
N LEU A 69 -25.78 -14.39 23.03
CA LEU A 69 -24.44 -14.13 22.49
C LEU A 69 -24.06 -15.13 21.41
N ASN A 70 -24.40 -16.42 21.57
CA ASN A 70 -24.12 -17.43 20.54
C ASN A 70 -24.86 -17.11 19.23
N GLU A 71 -26.11 -16.63 19.32
CA GLU A 71 -26.88 -16.20 18.15
C GLU A 71 -26.25 -14.95 17.50
N VAL A 72 -25.85 -13.96 18.31
CA VAL A 72 -25.15 -12.76 17.83
C VAL A 72 -23.85 -13.13 17.12
N ILE A 73 -23.04 -14.03 17.70
CA ILE A 73 -21.79 -14.51 17.10
C ILE A 73 -22.07 -15.21 15.76
N SER A 74 -23.11 -16.03 15.68
CA SER A 74 -23.54 -16.68 14.45
C SER A 74 -23.90 -15.65 13.35
N SER A 75 -24.71 -14.64 13.70
CA SER A 75 -25.12 -13.56 12.79
C SER A 75 -23.95 -12.69 12.32
N LEU A 76 -23.02 -12.36 13.22
CA LEU A 76 -21.78 -11.65 12.88
C LEU A 76 -20.92 -12.48 11.92
N GLY A 77 -20.86 -13.80 12.11
CA GLY A 77 -20.18 -14.72 11.19
C GLY A 77 -20.73 -14.63 9.77
N CYS A 78 -22.06 -14.63 9.61
CA CYS A 78 -22.71 -14.45 8.31
C CYS A 78 -22.41 -13.08 7.70
N THR A 79 -22.47 -12.01 8.52
CA THR A 79 -22.18 -10.64 8.08
C THR A 79 -20.75 -10.49 7.57
N VAL A 80 -19.77 -11.04 8.30
CA VAL A 80 -18.36 -11.01 7.92
C VAL A 80 -18.11 -11.82 6.63
N GLN A 81 -18.74 -12.99 6.49
CA GLN A 81 -18.65 -13.78 5.25
C GLN A 81 -19.19 -13.01 4.05
N LEU A 82 -20.32 -12.33 4.20
CA LEU A 82 -20.91 -11.49 3.16
C LEU A 82 -19.99 -10.32 2.81
N GLN A 83 -19.44 -9.62 3.81
CA GLN A 83 -18.48 -8.52 3.62
C GLN A 83 -17.24 -9.00 2.86
N ILE A 84 -16.64 -10.13 3.23
CA ILE A 84 -15.46 -10.67 2.55
C ILE A 84 -15.78 -11.04 1.10
N ASN A 85 -16.93 -11.67 0.85
CA ASN A 85 -17.30 -12.12 -0.49
C ASN A 85 -17.56 -10.93 -1.43
N ASN A 86 -18.34 -9.94 -0.98
CA ASN A 86 -18.60 -8.74 -1.76
C ASN A 86 -17.33 -7.89 -1.95
N THR A 87 -16.51 -7.74 -0.91
CA THR A 87 -15.21 -7.04 -1.02
C THR A 87 -14.29 -7.73 -2.01
N ARG A 88 -14.21 -9.06 -1.99
CA ARG A 88 -13.39 -9.83 -2.95
C ARG A 88 -13.90 -9.68 -4.39
N LYS A 89 -15.21 -9.71 -4.59
CA LYS A 89 -15.82 -9.50 -5.92
C LYS A 89 -15.54 -8.09 -6.42
N ALA A 90 -15.80 -7.07 -5.61
CA ALA A 90 -15.51 -5.68 -5.94
C ALA A 90 -14.03 -5.49 -6.26
N TRP A 91 -13.13 -5.97 -5.38
CA TRP A 91 -11.68 -5.92 -5.58
C TRP A 91 -11.24 -6.54 -6.91
N ARG A 92 -11.75 -7.74 -7.26
CA ARG A 92 -11.39 -8.39 -8.53
C ARG A 92 -11.82 -7.56 -9.74
N VAL A 93 -13.00 -6.96 -9.71
CA VAL A 93 -13.50 -6.10 -10.79
C VAL A 93 -12.68 -4.82 -10.87
N SER A 94 -12.32 -4.21 -9.75
CA SER A 94 -11.54 -2.96 -9.70
C SER A 94 -10.07 -3.16 -10.09
N VAL A 95 -9.44 -4.25 -9.66
CA VAL A 95 -7.99 -4.49 -9.84
C VAL A 95 -7.67 -5.30 -11.10
N GLY A 96 -8.65 -6.04 -11.63
CA GLY A 96 -8.55 -6.77 -12.90
C GLY A 96 -7.91 -5.97 -14.04
N PRO A 97 -8.45 -4.78 -14.41
CA PRO A 97 -7.91 -4.00 -15.53
C PRO A 97 -6.49 -3.47 -15.25
N LEU A 98 -6.21 -2.98 -14.04
CA LEU A 98 -4.86 -2.54 -13.64
C LEU A 98 -3.84 -3.67 -13.77
N ARG A 99 -4.21 -4.89 -13.35
CA ARG A 99 -3.33 -6.05 -13.46
C ARG A 99 -3.10 -6.48 -14.91
N ALA A 100 -4.11 -6.33 -15.78
CA ALA A 100 -3.96 -6.63 -17.21
C ALA A 100 -2.99 -5.64 -17.86
N VAL A 101 -3.18 -4.34 -17.65
CA VAL A 101 -2.28 -3.29 -18.17
C VAL A 101 -0.84 -3.48 -17.69
N LEU A 102 -0.63 -3.74 -16.40
CA LEU A 102 0.72 -4.00 -15.87
C LEU A 102 1.36 -5.26 -16.47
N LYS A 103 0.57 -6.30 -16.73
CA LYS A 103 1.08 -7.51 -17.41
C LYS A 103 1.48 -7.22 -18.86
N ASP A 104 0.66 -6.49 -19.59
CA ASP A 104 0.93 -6.16 -20.99
C ASP A 104 2.17 -5.25 -21.11
N LEU A 105 2.33 -4.29 -20.20
CA LEU A 105 3.54 -3.47 -20.12
C LEU A 105 4.80 -4.29 -19.81
N LEU A 106 4.69 -5.28 -18.92
CA LEU A 106 5.81 -6.18 -18.62
C LEU A 106 6.13 -7.14 -19.77
N ALA A 107 5.11 -7.64 -20.48
CA ALA A 107 5.29 -8.50 -21.64
C ALA A 107 5.92 -7.75 -22.82
N SER A 108 5.52 -6.50 -23.02
CA SER A 108 6.04 -5.61 -24.07
C SER A 108 7.29 -4.84 -23.65
N LYS A 109 7.94 -5.19 -22.53
CA LYS A 109 9.10 -4.48 -21.97
C LYS A 109 10.21 -4.22 -22.99
N ASP A 110 10.57 -5.25 -23.75
CA ASP A 110 11.69 -5.15 -24.70
C ASP A 110 11.32 -4.32 -25.93
N SER A 111 10.07 -4.43 -26.41
CA SER A 111 9.52 -3.59 -27.48
C SER A 111 9.43 -2.12 -27.04
N LEU A 112 8.89 -1.87 -25.85
CA LEU A 112 8.80 -0.53 -25.27
C LEU A 112 10.19 0.10 -25.07
N LYS A 113 11.16 -0.69 -24.59
CA LYS A 113 12.55 -0.25 -24.44
C LYS A 113 13.17 0.10 -25.79
N ALA A 114 12.96 -0.73 -26.81
CA ALA A 114 13.47 -0.48 -28.16
C ALA A 114 12.84 0.77 -28.78
N GLU A 115 11.52 0.96 -28.65
CA GLU A 115 10.86 2.17 -29.15
C GLU A 115 11.31 3.42 -28.40
N THR A 116 11.45 3.34 -27.07
CA THR A 116 11.94 4.48 -26.27
C THR A 116 13.36 4.86 -26.70
N GLN A 117 14.25 3.87 -26.88
CA GLN A 117 15.61 4.12 -27.37
C GLN A 117 15.63 4.69 -28.79
N ASN A 118 14.73 4.23 -29.67
CA ASN A 118 14.62 4.73 -31.04
C ASN A 118 14.12 6.19 -31.08
N ILE A 119 13.14 6.52 -30.24
CA ILE A 119 12.65 7.89 -30.07
C ILE A 119 13.77 8.78 -29.52
N THR A 120 14.46 8.35 -28.47
CA THR A 120 15.60 9.10 -27.90
C THR A 120 16.67 9.38 -28.95
N LYS A 121 17.06 8.36 -29.74
CA LYS A 121 18.04 8.51 -30.81
C LYS A 121 17.57 9.47 -31.91
N SER A 122 16.28 9.45 -32.25
CA SER A 122 15.70 10.38 -33.22
C SER A 122 15.74 11.83 -32.71
N PHE A 123 15.51 12.05 -31.43
CA PHE A 123 15.65 13.38 -30.83
C PHE A 123 17.10 13.84 -30.75
N GLU A 124 18.05 12.95 -30.48
CA GLU A 124 19.49 13.25 -30.47
C GLU A 124 19.97 13.67 -31.87
N ASP A 125 19.57 12.94 -32.92
CA ASP A 125 19.91 13.30 -34.32
C ASP A 125 19.29 14.63 -34.76
N LEU A 126 18.08 14.95 -34.29
CA LEU A 126 17.46 16.26 -34.53
C LEU A 126 18.19 17.38 -33.77
N ASP A 127 18.61 17.14 -32.53
CA ASP A 127 19.37 18.10 -31.74
C ASP A 127 20.74 18.36 -32.36
N ASP A 128 21.43 17.31 -32.82
CA ASP A 128 22.71 17.41 -33.53
C ASP A 128 22.59 18.21 -34.83
N GLN A 129 21.53 18.00 -35.61
CA GLN A 129 21.28 18.79 -36.83
C GLN A 129 21.01 20.26 -36.51
N VAL A 130 20.23 20.55 -35.47
CA VAL A 130 19.92 21.92 -35.04
C VAL A 130 21.17 22.63 -34.49
N ASN A 131 22.01 21.91 -33.76
CA ASN A 131 23.24 22.43 -33.15
C ASN A 131 24.45 22.37 -34.09
N SER A 132 24.31 21.81 -35.30
CA SER A 132 25.41 21.69 -36.25
C SER A 132 25.84 23.05 -36.81
N GLU A 133 27.16 23.28 -36.85
CA GLU A 133 27.76 24.45 -37.52
C GLU A 133 27.88 24.26 -39.05
N THR A 134 27.30 23.19 -39.62
CA THR A 134 27.36 22.98 -41.07
C THR A 134 26.56 24.06 -41.80
N GLY A 135 27.22 24.78 -42.71
CA GLY A 135 26.70 25.99 -43.34
C GLY A 135 27.13 27.29 -42.67
N TYR A 136 27.96 27.27 -41.61
CA TYR A 136 28.54 28.48 -40.98
C TYR A 136 29.90 28.91 -41.60
N THR A 137 30.55 28.04 -42.38
CA THR A 137 31.85 28.27 -43.04
C THR A 137 31.69 28.42 -44.55
N LEU A 138 32.22 29.52 -45.09
CA LEU A 138 32.31 29.76 -46.53
C LEU A 138 33.60 29.10 -47.04
N GLU A 139 33.50 27.95 -47.71
CA GLU A 139 34.68 27.32 -48.32
C GLU A 139 35.09 28.13 -49.55
N ASN A 140 36.27 28.75 -49.48
CA ASN A 140 36.78 29.67 -50.49
C ASN A 140 37.69 28.90 -51.46
N SER A 141 37.10 28.17 -52.43
CA SER A 141 37.85 27.48 -53.48
C SER A 141 38.10 28.41 -54.68
N MET A 142 39.23 29.12 -54.67
CA MET A 142 39.78 29.77 -55.86
C MET A 142 41.06 29.05 -56.27
N GLY A 143 40.94 28.17 -57.26
CA GLY A 143 42.06 27.53 -57.91
C GLY A 143 41.66 27.00 -59.28
N LEU A 144 41.85 27.79 -60.34
CA LEU A 144 42.46 27.36 -61.61
C LEU A 144 42.72 28.57 -62.53
N GLU A 145 43.93 28.63 -63.08
CA GLU A 145 44.41 29.63 -64.04
C GLU A 145 43.63 29.63 -65.37
N GLY A 146 43.60 30.78 -66.06
CA GLY A 146 43.12 30.88 -67.45
C GLY A 146 42.81 32.29 -67.94
N THR A 147 43.84 33.01 -68.39
CA THR A 147 43.92 34.15 -69.33
C THR A 147 42.64 34.70 -70.00
N ALA A 148 42.35 36.00 -69.85
CA ALA A 148 42.26 37.00 -70.96
C ALA A 148 41.66 38.37 -70.55
N ARG A 149 42.47 39.43 -70.77
CA ARG A 149 42.17 40.82 -71.16
C ARG A 149 40.78 41.45 -70.92
N GLY A 150 40.82 42.58 -70.17
CA GLY A 150 40.28 43.87 -70.64
C GLY A 150 39.03 44.42 -69.93
N GLY A 151 39.13 45.60 -69.32
CA GLY A 151 37.99 46.46 -68.95
C GLY A 151 38.04 47.01 -67.52
N GLU A 152 38.29 48.32 -67.39
CA GLU A 152 38.22 49.10 -66.16
C GLU A 152 36.79 49.15 -65.58
N MET A 153 36.64 49.00 -64.25
CA MET A 153 35.62 49.77 -63.50
C MET A 153 35.84 49.77 -61.98
N TYR A 154 35.90 50.98 -61.42
CA TYR A 154 35.82 51.45 -60.03
C TYR A 154 36.08 50.52 -58.83
N ARG A 155 37.10 50.93 -58.06
CA ARG A 155 37.50 50.51 -56.72
C ARG A 155 36.39 50.78 -55.68
N ALA A 156 35.84 49.73 -55.08
CA ALA A 156 35.13 49.77 -53.81
C ALA A 156 35.92 48.96 -52.76
N VAL A 157 36.18 49.59 -51.62
CA VAL A 157 36.96 49.08 -50.48
C VAL A 157 36.32 47.80 -49.90
N PRO A 158 37.10 46.77 -49.50
CA PRO A 158 36.58 45.47 -49.14
C PRO A 158 36.24 45.42 -47.65
N SER A 159 34.96 45.37 -47.31
CA SER A 159 34.56 44.86 -45.99
C SER A 159 33.09 44.48 -46.02
N ARG A 160 32.81 43.25 -46.40
CA ARG A 160 31.73 42.50 -45.77
C ARG A 160 32.24 41.11 -45.54
N TYR A 161 32.39 40.75 -44.27
CA TYR A 161 32.33 39.36 -43.85
C TYR A 161 31.16 38.72 -44.60
N HIS A 162 31.47 37.84 -45.55
CA HIS A 162 30.46 37.16 -46.34
C HIS A 162 29.84 36.10 -45.43
N LEU A 163 28.88 36.53 -44.60
CA LEU A 163 28.16 35.67 -43.68
C LEU A 163 27.37 34.65 -44.50
N SER A 164 27.42 33.39 -44.09
CA SER A 164 26.54 32.39 -44.69
C SER A 164 25.08 32.77 -44.50
N THR A 165 24.23 32.27 -45.39
CA THR A 165 22.77 32.45 -45.34
C THR A 165 22.20 32.04 -43.98
N GLN A 166 22.77 31.01 -43.34
CA GLN A 166 22.37 30.53 -42.03
C GLN A 166 22.76 31.47 -40.89
N LYS A 167 24.01 31.99 -40.88
CA LYS A 167 24.41 33.03 -39.91
C LYS A 167 23.59 34.31 -40.06
N MET A 168 23.22 34.67 -41.30
CA MET A 168 22.38 35.84 -41.58
C MET A 168 20.96 35.64 -41.02
N TYR A 169 20.40 34.44 -41.18
CA TYR A 169 19.09 34.09 -40.64
C TYR A 169 19.10 34.11 -39.10
N GLU A 170 20.12 33.53 -38.47
CA GLU A 170 20.28 33.53 -37.01
C GLU A 170 20.40 34.96 -36.46
N LEU A 171 21.22 35.82 -37.10
CA LEU A 171 21.41 37.21 -36.69
C LEU A 171 20.10 38.02 -36.83
N LYS A 172 19.35 37.81 -37.92
CA LYS A 172 18.04 38.46 -38.14
C LYS A 172 17.01 38.01 -37.10
N THR A 173 17.02 36.74 -36.71
CA THR A 173 16.13 36.18 -35.68
C THR A 173 16.49 36.71 -34.29
N LYS A 174 17.78 36.73 -33.92
CA LYS A 174 18.25 37.34 -32.65
C LYS A 174 17.90 38.82 -32.54
N LEU A 175 18.05 39.58 -33.63
CA LEU A 175 17.68 41.00 -33.66
C LEU A 175 16.15 41.20 -33.52
N ARG A 176 15.32 40.31 -34.07
CA ARG A 176 13.87 40.35 -33.85
C ARG A 176 13.51 40.13 -32.38
N CYS A 177 14.14 39.18 -31.71
CA CYS A 177 13.95 38.95 -30.27
C CYS A 177 14.42 40.14 -29.41
N SER A 178 15.50 40.83 -29.80
CA SER A 178 15.94 42.07 -29.12
C SER A 178 15.04 43.29 -29.38
N CYS A 179 14.22 43.29 -30.43
CA CYS A 179 13.22 44.33 -30.69
C CYS A 179 11.96 44.13 -29.84
N GLU A 180 11.49 42.89 -29.63
CA GLU A 180 10.37 42.59 -28.74
C GLU A 180 10.71 42.80 -27.25
N GLY A 181 11.96 42.52 -26.83
CA GLY A 181 12.42 42.78 -25.46
C GLY A 181 12.61 44.27 -25.13
N ARG A 182 12.64 45.16 -26.14
CA ARG A 182 12.81 46.62 -25.95
C ARG A 182 11.48 47.39 -26.00
N GLN A 183 10.36 46.69 -26.15
CA GLN A 183 9.01 47.25 -26.08
C GLN A 183 8.43 47.19 -24.64
N TYR A 184 9.15 46.59 -23.69
CA TYR A 184 8.74 46.41 -22.29
C TYR A 184 9.77 46.92 -21.26
N MET A 185 10.62 47.88 -21.63
CA MET A 185 11.36 48.74 -20.69
C MET A 185 11.07 50.21 -20.98
#